data_AF-A0A0C1K5Z8-F1
#
_entry.id   AF-A0A0C1K5Z8-F1
#
_cell.length_a   1.000
_cell.length_b   1.000
_cell.length_c   1.000
_cell.angle_alpha   90.00
_cell.angle_beta   90.00
_cell.angle_gamma   90.00
#
_symmetry.space_group_name_H-M   'P 1'
#
loop_
_entity.id
_entity.type
_entity.pdbx_description
1 polymer ?
#
loop_
_entity_poly.entity_id
_entity_poly.type
_entity_poly.pdbx_seq_one_letter_code
_entity_poly.pdbx_strand_id
1 'polypeptide(L)'
;MAGSIKGVIAIDGKTLRGSQGAASEGKAIHVANAFATENQLILSRLATDKKPNEIIAILLLLDILDIKGATITINAAEFQKDKLKQICNQGKRALSTGTKG
;
A
#
# COMPACT_ATOMS: atom_id res chain seq x y z
N MET A 1 -21.23 2.00 11.22
CA MET A 1 -19.84 1.78 11.68
C MET A 1 -19.28 0.63 10.84
N ALA A 2 -18.33 0.91 9.93
CA ALA A 2 -17.64 -0.18 9.23
C ALA A 2 -16.85 -0.99 10.28
N GLY A 3 -16.86 -2.31 10.17
CA GLY A 3 -16.21 -3.18 11.15
C GLY A 3 -14.72 -2.87 11.29
N SER A 4 -14.19 -2.91 12.50
CA SER A 4 -12.76 -2.76 12.76
C SER A 4 -11.99 -3.91 12.10
N ILE A 5 -11.03 -3.60 11.23
CA ILE A 5 -10.18 -4.60 10.59
C ILE A 5 -9.11 -5.00 11.59
N LYS A 6 -9.04 -6.29 11.93
CA LYS A 6 -8.01 -6.88 12.80
C LYS A 6 -7.08 -7.76 11.97
N GLY A 7 -5.90 -8.04 12.51
CA GLY A 7 -4.94 -8.93 11.88
C GLY A 7 -3.86 -8.22 11.06
N VAL A 8 -3.32 -8.91 10.06
CA VAL A 8 -2.28 -8.37 9.18
C VAL A 8 -2.89 -7.79 7.90
N ILE A 9 -2.53 -6.54 7.60
CA ILE A 9 -2.89 -5.87 6.34
C ILE A 9 -1.60 -5.62 5.57
N ALA A 10 -1.46 -6.27 4.42
CA ALA A 10 -0.34 -6.09 3.52
C ALA A 10 -0.63 -4.97 2.52
N ILE A 11 0.26 -3.99 2.45
CA ILE A 11 0.23 -2.91 1.47
C ILE A 11 1.39 -3.07 0.50
N ASP A 12 1.07 -3.18 -0.79
CA ASP A 12 2.03 -3.48 -1.84
C ASP A 12 1.70 -2.72 -3.13
N GLY A 13 2.75 -2.24 -3.80
CA GLY A 13 2.71 -1.64 -5.14
C GLY A 13 2.97 -2.70 -6.21
N LYS A 14 2.09 -2.81 -7.20
CA LYS A 14 2.21 -3.74 -8.33
C LYS A 14 2.10 -2.98 -9.65
N THR A 15 3.02 -3.24 -10.56
CA THR A 15 2.89 -2.84 -11.96
C THR A 15 2.12 -3.92 -12.72
N LEU A 16 1.03 -3.55 -13.40
CA LEU A 16 0.24 -4.50 -14.18
C LEU A 16 0.98 -4.86 -15.47
N ARG A 17 1.40 -6.12 -15.59
CA ARG A 17 2.10 -6.62 -16.78
C ARG A 17 1.20 -6.51 -18.01
N GLY A 18 1.73 -5.93 -19.09
CA GLY A 18 0.99 -5.75 -20.34
C GLY A 18 0.00 -4.57 -20.34
N SER A 19 -0.06 -3.77 -19.27
CA SER A 19 -0.91 -2.57 -19.21
C SER A 19 -0.36 -1.39 -20.01
N GLN A 20 0.87 -1.48 -20.49
CA GLN A 20 1.50 -0.48 -21.32
C GLN A 20 0.97 -0.60 -22.76
N GLY A 21 0.19 0.40 -23.19
CA GLY A 21 -0.42 0.41 -24.52
C GLY A 21 -0.96 1.78 -24.89
N ALA A 22 -1.56 1.88 -26.09
CA ALA A 22 -2.10 3.14 -26.61
C ALA A 22 -3.16 3.75 -25.68
N ALA A 23 -4.01 2.92 -25.07
CA ALA A 23 -5.01 3.34 -24.08
C ALA A 23 -4.41 3.93 -22.79
N SER A 24 -3.15 3.61 -22.50
CA SER A 24 -2.40 4.08 -21.32
C SER A 24 -1.33 5.11 -21.70
N GLU A 25 -1.39 5.70 -22.91
CA GLU A 25 -0.39 6.62 -23.47
C GLU A 25 1.04 6.06 -23.45
N GLY A 26 1.18 4.74 -23.58
CA GLY A 26 2.49 4.07 -23.50
C GLY A 26 3.10 4.02 -22.10
N LYS A 27 2.34 4.32 -21.04
CA LYS A 27 2.77 4.18 -19.63
C LYS A 27 2.21 2.89 -19.04
N ALA A 28 2.99 2.26 -18.15
CA ALA A 28 2.50 1.12 -17.39
C ALA A 28 1.58 1.58 -16.25
N ILE A 29 0.53 0.82 -15.96
CA ILE A 29 -0.36 1.09 -14.83
C ILE A 29 0.25 0.51 -13.57
N HIS A 30 0.42 1.39 -12.58
CA HIS A 30 0.91 1.11 -11.25
C HIS A 30 -0.27 1.02 -10.29
N VAL A 31 -0.27 0.07 -9.36
CA VAL A 31 -1.42 -0.19 -8.48
C VAL A 31 -0.96 -0.44 -7.06
N ALA A 32 -1.43 0.37 -6.11
CA ALA A 32 -1.27 0.10 -4.68
C ALA A 32 -2.49 -0.67 -4.15
N ASN A 33 -2.26 -1.73 -3.37
CA ASN A 33 -3.31 -2.56 -2.78
C ASN A 33 -3.17 -2.65 -1.28
N ALA A 34 -4.29 -2.67 -0.56
CA ALA A 34 -4.35 -3.13 0.83
C ALA A 34 -5.07 -4.47 0.89
N PHE A 35 -4.39 -5.48 1.40
CA PHE A 35 -4.84 -6.87 1.43
C PHE A 35 -4.91 -7.38 2.87
N ALA A 36 -6.12 -7.73 3.32
CA ALA A 36 -6.34 -8.38 4.61
C ALA A 36 -5.98 -9.86 4.48
N THR A 37 -4.86 -10.27 5.07
CA THR A 37 -4.32 -11.61 4.88
C THR A 37 -5.19 -12.69 5.51
N GLU A 38 -5.82 -12.40 6.64
CA GLU A 38 -6.69 -13.35 7.35
C GLU A 38 -7.97 -13.63 6.57
N ASN A 39 -8.53 -12.60 5.95
CA ASN A 39 -9.78 -12.68 5.18
C ASN A 39 -9.56 -12.99 3.70
N GLN A 40 -8.30 -13.08 3.25
CA GLN A 40 -7.92 -13.23 1.84
C GLN A 40 -8.62 -12.22 0.93
N LEU A 41 -8.76 -10.97 1.40
CA LEU A 41 -9.59 -9.96 0.77
C LEU A 41 -8.81 -8.68 0.47
N ILE A 42 -9.03 -8.11 -0.72
CA ILE A 42 -8.55 -6.76 -1.05
C ILE A 42 -9.54 -5.76 -0.46
N LEU A 43 -9.08 -4.97 0.52
CA LEU A 43 -9.89 -3.96 1.18
C LEU A 43 -10.01 -2.70 0.32
N SER A 44 -8.92 -2.35 -0.36
CA SER A 44 -8.85 -1.16 -1.21
C SER A 44 -7.73 -1.27 -2.23
N ARG A 45 -7.90 -0.59 -3.36
CA ARG A 45 -6.94 -0.52 -4.46
C ARG A 45 -6.93 0.89 -5.04
N LEU A 46 -5.74 1.41 -5.35
CA LEU A 46 -5.58 2.68 -6.06
C LEU A 46 -4.67 2.48 -7.27
N ALA A 47 -5.13 2.88 -8.45
CA ALA A 47 -4.30 2.93 -9.66
C ALA A 47 -3.56 4.28 -9.75
N THR A 48 -2.35 4.24 -10.28
CA THR A 48 -1.47 5.39 -10.50
C THR A 48 -0.73 5.22 -11.83
N ASP A 49 -0.34 6.35 -12.42
CA ASP A 49 0.31 6.44 -13.73
C ASP A 49 1.85 6.49 -13.64
N LYS A 50 2.39 6.65 -12.43
CA LYS A 50 3.83 6.81 -12.18
C LYS A 50 4.23 6.09 -10.89
N LYS A 51 5.38 5.43 -10.91
CA LYS A 51 5.93 4.71 -9.75
C LYS A 51 6.04 5.53 -8.45
N PRO A 52 6.49 6.80 -8.44
CA PRO A 52 6.52 7.60 -7.20
C PRO A 52 5.13 7.89 -6.61
N ASN A 53 4.09 7.87 -7.45
CA ASN A 53 2.71 8.05 -7.02
C ASN A 53 2.21 6.84 -6.20
N GLU A 54 2.88 5.68 -6.28
CA GLU A 54 2.59 4.53 -5.41
C GLU A 54 2.80 4.88 -3.93
N ILE A 55 3.81 5.70 -3.59
CA ILE A 55 4.03 6.11 -2.20
C ILE A 55 2.88 6.99 -1.70
N ILE A 56 2.41 7.91 -2.55
CA ILE A 56 1.25 8.75 -2.25
C ILE A 56 0.00 7.88 -2.10
N ALA A 57 -0.18 6.90 -2.98
CA ALA A 57 -1.28 5.95 -2.92
C ALA A 57 -1.28 5.15 -1.62
N ILE A 58 -0.12 4.64 -1.18
CA ILE A 58 0.03 3.93 0.09
C ILE A 58 -0.38 4.80 1.27
N LEU A 59 0.05 6.07 1.30
CA LEU A 59 -0.33 7.01 2.36
C LEU A 59 -1.85 7.25 2.36
N LEU A 60 -2.46 7.45 1.20
CA LEU A 60 -3.91 7.58 1.07
C LEU A 60 -4.66 6.33 1.57
N LEU A 61 -4.18 5.13 1.21
CA LEU A 61 -4.79 3.88 1.71
C LEU A 61 -4.73 3.79 3.23
N LEU A 62 -3.62 4.21 3.84
CA LEU A 62 -3.46 4.23 5.30
C LEU A 62 -4.36 5.25 6.00
N ASP A 63 -4.75 6.32 5.30
CA ASP A 63 -5.64 7.35 5.84
C ASP A 63 -7.12 7.00 5.69
N ILE A 64 -7.47 6.28 4.62
CA ILE A 64 -8.86 5.88 4.34
C ILE A 64 -9.27 4.64 5.15
N LEU A 65 -8.35 3.72 5.42
CA LEU A 65 -8.66 2.47 6.13
C LEU A 65 -8.62 2.67 7.66
N ASP A 66 -9.68 2.25 8.35
CA ASP A 66 -9.65 2.12 9.81
C ASP A 66 -8.87 0.87 10.22
N ILE A 67 -7.56 1.07 10.38
CA ILE A 67 -6.56 0.04 10.66
C ILE A 67 -6.14 -0.01 12.14
N LYS A 68 -6.92 0.61 13.04
CA LYS A 68 -6.62 0.58 14.47
C LYS A 68 -6.59 -0.86 14.99
N GLY A 69 -5.45 -1.26 15.54
CA GLY A 69 -5.24 -2.62 16.07
C GLY A 69 -4.80 -3.66 15.03
N ALA A 70 -4.69 -3.29 13.75
CA ALA A 70 -4.08 -4.12 12.73
C ALA A 70 -2.55 -3.94 12.69
N THR A 71 -1.83 -4.98 12.26
CA THR A 71 -0.41 -4.88 11.90
C THR A 71 -0.32 -4.63 10.40
N ILE A 72 0.26 -3.49 10.03
CA ILE A 72 0.49 -3.13 8.64
C ILE A 72 1.86 -3.68 8.20
N THR A 73 1.91 -4.39 7.08
CA THR A 73 3.17 -4.69 6.38
C THR A 73 3.21 -3.88 5.09
N ILE A 74 4.31 -3.18 4.83
CA ILE A 74 4.50 -2.39 3.61
C ILE A 74 5.68 -2.97 2.85
N ASN A 75 5.47 -3.31 1.57
CA ASN A 75 6.59 -3.62 0.68
C ASN A 75 7.36 -2.33 0.39
N ALA A 76 8.55 -2.22 0.95
CA ALA A 76 9.17 -0.93 1.25
C ALA A 76 10.53 -0.75 0.59
N ALA A 77 10.83 -1.47 -0.51
CA ALA A 77 12.08 -1.26 -1.25
C ALA A 77 12.33 0.23 -1.59
N GLU A 78 11.25 1.00 -1.76
CA GLU A 78 11.28 2.43 -2.12
C GLU A 78 10.63 3.33 -1.04
N PHE A 79 10.20 2.76 0.09
CA PHE A 79 9.49 3.48 1.15
C PHE A 79 10.48 4.02 2.19
N GLN A 80 10.65 5.34 2.21
CA GLN A 80 11.61 6.01 3.08
C GLN A 80 11.30 5.79 4.57
N LYS A 81 12.36 5.57 5.37
CA LYS A 81 12.26 5.33 6.82
C LYS A 81 11.54 6.46 7.56
N ASP A 82 11.67 7.69 7.11
CA ASP A 82 11.02 8.85 7.76
C ASP A 82 9.49 8.83 7.60
N LYS A 83 8.99 8.33 6.46
CA LYS A 83 7.55 8.11 6.25
C LYS A 83 7.02 7.00 7.15
N LEU A 84 7.79 5.92 7.35
CA LEU A 84 7.45 4.86 8.31
C LEU A 84 7.37 5.38 9.74
N LYS A 85 8.33 6.21 10.17
CA LYS A 85 8.30 6.85 11.49
C LYS A 85 7.05 7.71 11.67
N GLN A 86 6.67 8.48 10.65
CA GLN A 86 5.45 9.29 10.68
C GLN A 86 4.20 8.42 10.89
N ILE A 87 4.10 7.27 10.22
CA ILE A 87 2.99 6.32 10.41
C ILE A 87 2.98 5.77 11.85
N CYS A 88 4.14 5.37 12.38
CA CYS A 88 4.26 4.90 13.76
C CYS A 88 3.86 5.97 14.78
N ASN A 89 4.24 7.23 14.55
CA ASN A 89 3.89 8.36 15.43
C ASN A 89 2.38 8.64 15.45
N GLN A 90 1.63 8.24 14.42
CA GLN A 90 0.17 8.32 14.38
C GLN A 90 -0.51 7.17 15.17
N GLY A 91 0.26 6.36 15.91
CA GLY A 91 -0.25 5.23 16.68
C GLY A 91 -0.60 4.00 15.83
N LYS A 92 -0.25 4.00 14.54
CA LYS A 92 -0.43 2.87 13.62
C LYS A 92 0.79 1.95 13.73
N ARG A 93 0.58 0.64 13.86
CA ARG A 93 1.68 -0.33 13.93
C ARG A 93 2.06 -0.80 12.53
N ALA A 94 3.20 -0.33 12.02
CA ALA A 94 3.68 -0.64 10.68
C ALA A 94 5.07 -1.28 10.68
N LEU A 95 5.27 -2.25 9.79
CA LEU A 95 6.54 -2.94 9.54
C LEU A 95 6.88 -2.83 8.05
N SER A 96 8.13 -2.50 7.76
CA SER A 96 8.64 -2.48 6.39
C SER A 96 9.54 -3.68 6.14
N THR A 97 9.25 -4.46 5.09
CA THR A 97 10.18 -5.48 4.61
C THR A 97 11.07 -4.86 3.55
N GLY A 98 12.38 -4.89 3.77
CA GLY A 98 13.38 -4.50 2.77
C GLY A 98 14.40 -5.62 2.62
N THR A 99 14.57 -6.13 1.41
CA THR A 99 15.79 -6.87 1.07
C THR A 99 16.94 -5.87 1.12
N LYS A 100 17.93 -6.12 1.99
CA LYS A 100 19.26 -5.52 1.79
C LYS A 100 19.69 -5.93 0.38
N GLY A 101 19.78 -4.97 -0.54
CA GLY A 101 20.68 -5.12 -1.68
C GLY A 101 22.10 -5.23 -1.16
#